data_AF-A0A497DEC1-F1
#
_entry.id   AF-A0A497DEC1-F1
#
_cell.length_a   1.000
_cell.length_b   1.000
_cell.length_c   1.000
_cell.angle_alpha   90.00
_cell.angle_beta   90.00
_cell.angle_gamma   90.00
#
_symmetry.space_group_name_H-M   'P 1'
#
loop_
_entity.id
_entity.type
_entity.pdbx_description
1 polymer ?
#
loop_
_entity_poly.entity_id
_entity_poly.type
_entity_poly.pdbx_seq_one_letter_code
_entity_poly.pdbx_strand_id
1 'polypeptide(L)'
;MDNIIADNDFVLDDFNPASVSKKIAGRMRQRRLLLNLSQEQLSKMSGVSLGSLKRFENKYQISLKHLLQLAMVLDAMNEFHSLFSENRFASIDDVLKSKKAKKRKRARDEKKH
;
A
#
# COMPACT_ATOMS: atom_id res chain seq x y z
N MET A 1 3.54 -24.15 -27.16
CA MET A 1 2.20 -24.48 -26.63
C MET A 1 2.16 -23.90 -25.24
N ASP A 2 1.40 -22.82 -25.11
CA ASP A 2 1.39 -21.94 -23.96
C ASP A 2 0.84 -22.65 -22.73
N ASN A 3 1.62 -22.66 -21.65
CA ASN A 3 1.16 -23.04 -20.32
C ASN A 3 0.24 -21.93 -19.79
N ILE A 4 -1.01 -21.91 -20.27
CA ILE A 4 -2.07 -20.98 -19.88
C ILE A 4 -2.65 -21.32 -18.49
N ILE A 5 -2.15 -22.37 -17.81
CA ILE A 5 -2.72 -22.89 -16.54
C ILE A 5 -1.85 -22.57 -15.31
N ALA A 6 -1.08 -21.48 -15.33
CA ALA A 6 -0.34 -21.02 -14.14
C ALA A 6 -0.94 -19.76 -13.47
N ASP A 7 -2.02 -19.19 -14.03
CA ASP A 7 -2.57 -17.90 -13.58
C ASP A 7 -3.79 -18.02 -12.65
N ASN A 8 -4.20 -19.24 -12.28
CA ASN A 8 -5.39 -19.46 -11.44
C ASN A 8 -5.08 -19.63 -9.93
N ASP A 9 -3.81 -19.56 -9.53
CA ASP A 9 -3.39 -19.51 -8.11
C ASP A 9 -3.47 -18.08 -7.52
N PHE A 10 -3.85 -17.09 -8.34
CA PHE A 10 -3.67 -15.67 -8.04
C PHE A 10 -4.72 -15.05 -7.09
N VAL A 11 -5.94 -15.63 -7.00
CA VAL A 11 -7.09 -14.92 -6.40
C VAL A 11 -7.25 -15.16 -4.88
N LEU A 12 -6.86 -16.32 -4.35
CA LEU A 12 -7.00 -16.60 -2.91
C LEU A 12 -5.96 -15.89 -2.05
N ASP A 13 -4.76 -15.64 -2.61
CA ASP A 13 -3.62 -15.13 -1.84
C ASP A 13 -3.73 -13.62 -1.55
N ASP A 14 -4.54 -12.87 -2.30
CA ASP A 14 -4.72 -11.42 -2.10
C ASP A 14 -5.56 -11.05 -0.87
N PHE A 15 -6.26 -12.01 -0.26
CA PHE A 15 -6.94 -11.83 1.03
C PHE A 15 -6.01 -12.06 2.24
N ASN A 16 -4.78 -12.53 2.02
CA ASN A 16 -3.80 -12.77 3.08
C ASN A 16 -2.84 -11.57 3.23
N PRO A 17 -2.78 -10.91 4.42
CA PRO A 17 -1.87 -9.79 4.66
C PRO A 17 -0.40 -10.11 4.39
N ALA A 18 0.06 -11.33 4.68
CA ALA A 18 1.45 -11.73 4.45
C ALA A 18 1.79 -11.75 2.95
N SER A 19 0.85 -12.22 2.14
CA SER A 19 0.97 -12.33 0.69
C SER A 19 0.88 -10.97 0.01
N VAL A 20 -0.03 -10.11 0.47
CA VAL A 20 -0.07 -8.70 0.07
C VAL A 20 1.26 -8.02 0.37
N SER A 21 1.82 -8.22 1.58
CA SER A 21 3.12 -7.66 1.94
C SER A 21 4.25 -8.17 1.05
N LYS A 22 4.26 -9.47 0.73
CA LYS A 22 5.21 -10.08 -0.21
C LYS A 22 5.11 -9.46 -1.61
N LYS A 23 3.90 -9.27 -2.14
CA LYS A 23 3.68 -8.63 -3.45
C LYS A 23 4.17 -7.17 -3.44
N ILE A 24 3.90 -6.41 -2.38
CA ILE A 24 4.40 -5.04 -2.21
C ILE A 24 5.94 -5.02 -2.19
N ALA A 25 6.57 -5.86 -1.37
CA ALA A 25 8.02 -5.97 -1.30
C ALA A 25 8.66 -6.37 -2.63
N GLY A 26 8.03 -7.29 -3.36
CA GLY A 26 8.45 -7.70 -4.70
C GLY A 26 8.48 -6.53 -5.69
N ARG A 27 7.38 -5.78 -5.79
CA ARG A 27 7.28 -4.59 -6.67
C ARG A 27 8.31 -3.52 -6.31
N MET A 28 8.47 -3.21 -5.03
CA MET A 28 9.47 -2.23 -4.56
C MET A 28 10.90 -2.67 -4.87
N ARG A 29 11.23 -3.95 -4.66
CA ARG A 29 12.55 -4.50 -5.01
C ARG A 29 12.81 -4.44 -6.51
N GLN A 30 11.81 -4.77 -7.34
CA GLN A 30 11.94 -4.66 -8.80
C GLN A 30 12.21 -3.22 -9.23
N ARG A 31 11.46 -2.24 -8.70
CA ARG A 31 11.71 -0.81 -8.95
C ARG A 31 13.14 -0.40 -8.58
N ARG A 32 13.63 -0.81 -7.41
CA ARG A 32 15.02 -0.56 -6.99
C ARG A 32 16.02 -1.08 -8.02
N LEU A 33 15.83 -2.32 -8.49
CA LEU A 33 16.71 -2.96 -9.47
C LEU A 33 16.64 -2.27 -10.84
N LEU A 34 15.47 -1.84 -11.30
CA LEU A 34 15.29 -1.08 -12.54
C LEU A 34 16.02 0.27 -12.53
N LEU A 35 16.13 0.89 -11.34
CA LEU A 35 16.91 2.11 -11.12
C LEU A 35 18.40 1.83 -10.89
N ASN A 36 18.86 0.58 -11.02
CA ASN A 36 20.24 0.15 -10.76
C ASN A 36 20.77 0.51 -9.36
N LEU A 37 19.89 0.54 -8.36
CA LEU A 37 20.27 0.86 -6.98
C LEU A 37 20.59 -0.42 -6.19
N SER A 38 21.74 -0.43 -5.52
CA SER A 38 22.03 -1.41 -4.48
C SER A 38 21.16 -1.17 -3.24
N GLN A 39 21.07 -2.17 -2.35
CA GLN A 39 20.39 -1.98 -1.06
C GLN A 39 21.06 -0.88 -0.23
N GLU A 40 22.39 -0.77 -0.28
CA GLU A 40 23.14 0.26 0.45
C GLU A 40 22.86 1.66 -0.11
N GLN A 41 22.80 1.80 -1.43
CA GLN A 41 22.47 3.07 -2.08
C GLN A 41 21.05 3.51 -1.72
N LEU A 42 20.06 2.63 -1.87
CA LEU A 42 18.68 2.95 -1.50
C LEU A 42 18.55 3.29 -0.01
N SER A 43 19.20 2.51 0.87
CA SER A 43 19.24 2.76 2.32
C SER A 43 19.77 4.17 2.64
N LYS A 44 20.87 4.57 2.01
CA LYS A 44 21.46 5.90 2.18
C LYS A 44 20.54 7.01 1.67
N MET A 45 19.93 6.82 0.49
CA MET A 45 19.06 7.81 -0.14
C MET A 45 17.74 8.01 0.61
N SER A 46 17.14 6.93 1.13
CA SER A 46 15.83 6.99 1.79
C SER A 46 15.92 7.29 3.28
N GLY A 47 17.12 7.26 3.87
CA GLY A 47 17.33 7.37 5.33
C GLY A 47 16.81 6.17 6.12
N VAL A 48 16.51 5.05 5.45
CA VAL A 48 16.09 3.80 6.10
C VAL A 48 17.31 2.94 6.34
N SER A 49 17.47 2.37 7.53
CA SER A 49 18.64 1.52 7.82
C SER A 49 18.71 0.29 6.92
N LEU A 50 19.93 -0.11 6.53
CA LEU A 50 20.18 -1.27 5.67
C LEU A 50 19.53 -2.55 6.21
N GLY A 51 19.57 -2.75 7.54
CA GLY A 51 18.92 -3.90 8.18
C GLY A 51 17.39 -3.89 8.02
N SER A 52 16.76 -2.71 8.05
CA SER A 52 15.32 -2.59 7.79
C SER A 52 14.98 -2.87 6.33
N LEU A 53 15.78 -2.36 5.39
CA LEU A 53 15.59 -2.66 3.97
C LEU A 53 15.80 -4.14 3.65
N LYS A 54 16.81 -4.79 4.25
CA LYS A 54 17.02 -6.25 4.12
C LYS A 54 15.85 -7.05 4.67
N ARG A 55 15.32 -6.68 5.85
CA ARG A 55 14.12 -7.32 6.41
C ARG A 55 12.91 -7.14 5.50
N PHE A 56 12.74 -5.96 4.93
CA PHE A 56 11.66 -5.70 3.97
C PHE A 56 11.76 -6.59 2.73
N GLU A 57 12.92 -6.63 2.07
CA GLU A 57 13.06 -7.39 0.82
C GLU A 57 13.10 -8.91 1.02
N ASN A 58 13.57 -9.41 2.16
CA ASN A 58 13.72 -10.84 2.41
C ASN A 58 12.58 -11.46 3.23
N LYS A 59 11.98 -10.68 4.14
CA LYS A 59 10.94 -11.14 5.07
C LYS A 59 9.62 -10.41 4.89
N TYR A 60 9.55 -9.47 3.95
CA TYR A 60 8.32 -8.72 3.62
C TYR A 60 7.78 -7.95 4.84
N GLN A 61 8.68 -7.47 5.70
CA GLN A 61 8.34 -6.79 6.94
C GLN A 61 9.01 -5.43 7.02
N ILE A 62 8.21 -4.38 7.22
CA ILE A 62 8.65 -2.99 7.35
C ILE A 62 7.58 -2.18 8.08
N SER A 63 7.97 -1.05 8.70
CA SER A 63 7.00 -0.06 9.19
C SER A 63 6.45 0.78 8.04
N LEU A 64 5.22 1.29 8.18
CA LEU A 64 4.63 2.20 7.18
C LEU A 64 5.51 3.43 6.92
N LYS A 65 6.08 4.02 7.99
CA LYS A 65 7.00 5.17 7.88
C LYS A 65 8.17 4.87 6.94
N HIS A 66 8.88 3.76 7.15
CA HIS A 66 10.03 3.41 6.33
C HIS A 66 9.61 3.02 4.91
N LEU A 67 8.44 2.39 4.74
CA LEU A 67 7.90 2.09 3.41
C LEU A 67 7.63 3.37 2.60
N LEU A 68 7.04 4.40 3.22
CA LEU A 68 6.82 5.70 2.56
C LEU A 68 8.14 6.39 2.21
N GLN A 69 9.17 6.29 3.06
CA GLN A 69 10.49 6.82 2.74
C GLN A 69 11.13 6.11 1.53
N LEU A 70 11.00 4.78 1.44
CA LEU A 70 11.44 4.05 0.25
C LEU A 70 10.64 4.43 -0.99
N ALA A 71 9.31 4.57 -0.85
CA ALA A 71 8.42 4.94 -1.94
C ALA A 71 8.71 6.33 -2.50
N MET A 72 9.17 7.27 -1.68
CA MET A 72 9.64 8.58 -2.12
C MET A 72 10.85 8.48 -3.06
N VAL A 73 11.83 7.62 -2.73
CA VAL A 73 13.04 7.45 -3.55
C VAL A 73 12.76 6.63 -4.82
N LEU A 74 11.83 5.68 -4.76
CA LEU A 74 11.49 4.78 -5.88
C LEU A 74 10.32 5.26 -6.75
N ASP A 75 9.97 6.55 -6.65
CA ASP A 75 8.88 7.20 -7.38
C ASP A 75 7.54 6.42 -7.31
N ALA A 76 7.19 6.00 -6.10
CA ALA A 76 6.00 5.20 -5.80
C ALA A 76 5.02 5.90 -4.84
N MET A 77 5.27 7.17 -4.47
CA MET A 77 4.40 7.88 -3.51
C MET A 77 2.97 8.09 -4.01
N ASN A 78 2.78 8.26 -5.32
CA ASN A 78 1.45 8.42 -5.91
C ASN A 78 0.53 7.23 -5.65
N GLU A 79 1.07 6.00 -5.57
CA GLU A 79 0.29 4.81 -5.23
C GLU A 79 -0.27 4.88 -3.81
N PHE A 80 0.49 5.43 -2.85
CA PHE A 80 0.04 5.61 -1.48
C PHE A 80 -1.08 6.65 -1.36
N HIS A 81 -1.11 7.67 -2.21
CA HIS A 81 -2.21 8.63 -2.25
C HIS A 81 -3.54 8.01 -2.70
N SER A 82 -3.47 6.90 -3.46
CA SER A 82 -4.66 6.17 -3.92
C SER A 82 -5.18 5.15 -2.90
N LEU A 83 -4.36 4.75 -1.93
CA LEU A 83 -4.73 3.77 -0.91
C LEU A 83 -5.88 4.29 -0.04
N PHE A 84 -6.89 3.43 0.13
CA PHE A 84 -8.10 3.75 0.91
C PHE A 84 -8.80 5.04 0.49
N SER A 85 -8.62 5.46 -0.77
CA SER A 85 -9.41 6.54 -1.35
C SER A 85 -10.90 6.21 -1.20
N GLU A 86 -11.72 7.21 -0.86
CA GLU A 86 -13.16 7.02 -0.69
C GLU A 86 -13.71 6.37 -1.96
N ASN A 87 -14.20 5.14 -1.81
CA ASN A 87 -14.86 4.44 -2.88
C ASN A 87 -16.15 5.21 -3.16
N ARG A 88 -16.10 6.13 -4.13
CA ARG A 88 -17.28 6.88 -4.56
C ARG A 88 -18.16 5.89 -5.29
N PHE A 89 -19.03 5.28 -4.50
CA PHE A 89 -20.24 4.53 -4.85
C PHE A 89 -19.99 3.07 -5.22
N ALA A 90 -20.36 2.18 -4.28
CA ALA A 90 -20.41 0.74 -4.51
C ALA A 90 -21.68 0.32 -5.29
N SER A 91 -22.66 1.24 -5.44
CA SER A 91 -23.88 1.03 -6.23
C SER A 91 -24.42 2.36 -6.80
N ILE A 92 -25.20 2.29 -7.89
CA ILE A 92 -25.98 3.41 -8.45
C ILE A 92 -26.88 4.04 -7.37
N ASP A 93 -27.40 3.25 -6.43
CA ASP A 93 -28.20 3.73 -5.31
C ASP A 93 -27.41 4.65 -4.35
N ASP A 94 -26.11 4.41 -4.18
CA ASP A 94 -25.24 5.24 -3.34
C ASP A 94 -24.98 6.61 -3.99
N VAL A 95 -24.89 6.66 -5.32
CA VAL A 95 -24.81 7.92 -6.10
C VAL A 95 -26.07 8.76 -5.85
N LEU A 96 -27.26 8.14 -5.89
CA LEU A 96 -28.53 8.83 -5.69
C LEU A 96 -28.73 9.32 -4.24
N LYS A 97 -28.29 8.54 -3.24
CA LYS A 97 -28.36 8.92 -1.82
C LYS A 97 -27.35 10.01 -1.42
N SER A 98 -26.16 10.01 -2.00
CA SER A 98 -25.10 10.98 -1.65
C SER A 98 -25.44 12.43 -1.97
N LYS A 99 -26.31 12.69 -2.95
CA LYS A 99 -26.87 14.03 -3.20
C LYS A 99 -27.69 14.58 -2.02
N LYS A 100 -28.08 13.75 -1.05
CA LYS A 100 -28.91 14.13 0.12
C LYS A 100 -28.18 14.10 1.47
N ALA A 101 -26.96 13.57 1.56
CA ALA A 101 -26.31 13.32 2.85
C ALA A 101 -25.64 14.59 3.43
N LYS A 102 -26.37 15.30 4.31
CA LYS A 102 -25.87 16.39 5.16
C LYS A 102 -24.64 15.96 5.97
N LYS A 103 -23.64 16.84 6.07
CA LYS A 103 -22.50 16.73 7.01
C LYS A 103 -23.02 16.38 8.41
N ARG A 104 -22.68 15.18 8.92
CA ARG A 104 -22.95 14.82 10.32
C ARG A 104 -22.16 15.76 11.23
N LYS A 105 -22.87 16.54 12.06
CA LYS A 105 -22.26 17.26 13.19
C LYS A 105 -22.14 16.26 14.35
N ARG A 106 -20.95 16.15 14.95
CA ARG A 106 -20.74 15.33 16.15
C ARG A 106 -21.65 15.86 17.27
N ALA A 107 -22.35 14.98 17.97
CA ALA A 107 -23.03 15.34 19.21
C ALA A 107 -21.97 15.70 20.25
N ARG A 108 -22.14 16.84 20.92
CA ARG A 108 -21.30 17.25 22.04
C ARG A 108 -21.90 16.57 23.28
N ASP A 109 -21.14 15.73 23.96
CA ASP A 109 -21.56 15.18 25.26
C ASP A 109 -21.64 16.34 26.26
N GLU A 110 -22.86 16.77 26.58
CA GLU A 110 -23.12 17.61 27.73
C GLU A 110 -23.16 16.70 28.97
N LYS A 111 -22.04 16.68 29.72
CA LYS A 111 -22.01 16.13 31.07
C LYS A 111 -23.06 16.84 31.92
N LYS A 112 -24.08 16.13 32.39
CA LYS A 112 -24.93 16.58 33.50
C LYS A 112 -24.29 16.19 34.82
N HIS A 113 -24.18 17.19 35.70
CA HIS A 113 -23.78 17.10 37.10
C HIS A 113 -24.80 16.30 37.93
#